data_AF-A0A150GS08-F1
#
_entry.id   AF-A0A150GS08-F1
#
_cell.length_a   1.000
_cell.length_b   1.000
_cell.length_c   1.000
_cell.angle_alpha   90.00
_cell.angle_beta   90.00
_cell.angle_gamma   90.00
#
_symmetry.space_group_name_H-M   'P 1'
#
loop_
_entity.id
_entity.type
_entity.pdbx_description
1 polymer ?
#
loop_
_entity_poly.entity_id
_entity_poly.type
_entity_poly.pdbx_seq_one_letter_code
_entity_poly.pdbx_strand_id
1 'polypeptide(L)'
;MPTTVIIGAGISGLQCAAAFLRLGHSVTVLEKSDDVGGAWLRYTAFTIRVPFEFFQLPDFPCPPELQSPDECPTGRSLLRYIIAYAHRHNLYRHVIFRATVTRLHRLGGAWQCYYDLAPGGGLGAGGGFGGGGGRGGGGEEAPVQHRIAADFVVVATGLHNALNVPAIESPYLFRGRVLHVQDVPQDDAELEAMVSGCRVAVVGGTKTAVDVALRAARAGG
;
A
#
# COMPACT_ATOMS: atom_id res chain seq x y z
N MET A 1 6.37 22.36 -20.22
CA MET A 1 5.83 21.98 -18.89
C MET A 1 6.60 20.74 -18.44
N PRO A 2 7.32 20.76 -17.31
CA PRO A 2 8.17 19.64 -16.92
C PRO A 2 7.34 18.40 -16.58
N THR A 3 7.90 17.22 -16.83
CA THR A 3 7.29 15.92 -16.59
C THR A 3 7.90 15.25 -15.36
N THR A 4 7.06 14.73 -14.47
CA THR A 4 7.49 14.06 -13.24
C THR A 4 6.81 12.69 -13.13
N VAL A 5 7.61 11.64 -12.94
CA VAL A 5 7.12 10.32 -12.59
C VAL A 5 7.33 10.06 -11.09
N ILE A 6 6.29 9.60 -10.42
CA ILE A 6 6.32 9.26 -8.99
C ILE A 6 6.08 7.76 -8.86
N ILE A 7 6.89 7.08 -8.06
CA ILE A 7 6.81 5.63 -7.88
C ILE A 7 6.21 5.34 -6.50
N GLY A 8 4.98 4.86 -6.48
CA GLY A 8 4.19 4.57 -5.29
C GLY A 8 3.11 5.62 -5.03
N ALA A 9 1.86 5.17 -4.81
CA ALA A 9 0.70 5.96 -4.42
C ALA A 9 0.35 5.78 -2.93
N GLY A 10 1.38 5.62 -2.09
CA GLY A 10 1.26 5.84 -0.64
C GLY A 10 1.19 7.33 -0.31
N ILE A 11 1.00 7.67 0.97
CA ILE A 11 0.83 9.06 1.42
C ILE A 11 1.94 10.00 0.91
N SER A 12 3.20 9.57 0.97
CA SER A 12 4.34 10.37 0.48
C SER A 12 4.25 10.65 -1.03
N GLY A 13 3.90 9.63 -1.83
CA GLY A 13 3.77 9.77 -3.27
C GLY A 13 2.59 10.66 -3.68
N LEU A 14 1.46 10.55 -2.97
CA LEU A 14 0.29 11.40 -3.19
C LEU A 14 0.57 12.87 -2.84
N GLN A 15 1.27 13.13 -1.73
CA GLN A 15 1.69 14.49 -1.37
C GLN A 15 2.66 15.08 -2.40
N CYS A 16 3.62 14.28 -2.88
CA CYS A 16 4.50 14.68 -3.98
C CYS A 16 3.69 15.00 -5.24
N ALA A 17 2.71 14.16 -5.61
CA ALA A 17 1.88 14.39 -6.78
C ALA A 17 1.11 15.71 -6.67
N ALA A 18 0.44 15.94 -5.54
CA ALA A 18 -0.28 17.20 -5.29
C ALA A 18 0.66 18.42 -5.32
N ALA A 19 1.89 18.31 -4.78
CA ALA A 19 2.86 19.39 -4.82
C ALA A 19 3.35 19.69 -6.24
N PHE A 20 3.76 18.68 -7.01
CA PHE A 20 4.22 18.85 -8.38
C PHE A 20 3.13 19.37 -9.32
N LEU A 21 1.88 18.93 -9.13
CA LEU A 21 0.73 19.48 -9.88
C LEU A 21 0.53 20.97 -9.59
N ARG A 22 0.65 21.42 -8.33
CA ARG A 22 0.59 22.85 -7.97
C ARG A 22 1.73 23.67 -8.58
N LEU A 23 2.90 23.06 -8.77
CA LEU A 23 4.04 23.68 -9.46
C LEU A 23 3.90 23.69 -10.99
N GLY A 24 2.80 23.14 -11.52
CA GLY A 24 2.56 23.10 -12.96
C GLY A 24 3.40 22.04 -13.67
N HIS A 25 3.68 20.89 -13.03
CA HIS A 25 4.26 19.74 -13.72
C HIS A 25 3.15 18.85 -14.32
N SER A 26 3.49 18.14 -15.39
CA SER A 26 2.72 16.97 -15.83
C SER A 26 3.14 15.77 -14.98
N VAL A 27 2.23 15.22 -14.19
CA VAL A 27 2.53 14.17 -13.21
C VAL A 27 1.90 12.84 -13.60
N THR A 28 2.69 11.77 -13.51
CA THR A 28 2.23 10.38 -13.56
C THR A 28 2.73 9.63 -12.34
N VAL A 29 1.84 8.92 -11.65
CA VAL A 29 2.15 8.07 -10.52
C VAL A 29 2.03 6.61 -10.97
N LEU A 30 3.03 5.79 -10.68
CA LEU A 30 3.01 4.35 -10.94
C LEU A 30 2.82 3.63 -9.60
N GLU A 31 1.71 2.88 -9.44
CA GLU A 31 1.39 2.14 -8.22
C GLU A 31 1.22 0.66 -8.53
N LYS A 32 1.90 -0.19 -7.76
CA LYS A 32 1.87 -1.65 -7.93
C LYS A 32 0.55 -2.29 -7.47
N SER A 33 -0.11 -1.67 -6.50
CA SER A 33 -1.39 -2.10 -5.96
C SER A 33 -2.55 -1.62 -6.85
N ASP A 34 -3.76 -2.04 -6.53
CA ASP A 34 -4.99 -1.66 -7.25
C ASP A 34 -5.74 -0.48 -6.62
N ASP A 35 -5.20 0.12 -5.57
CA ASP A 35 -5.70 1.37 -4.98
C ASP A 35 -4.54 2.15 -4.32
N VAL A 36 -4.83 3.39 -3.91
CA VAL A 36 -3.91 4.26 -3.16
C VAL A 36 -3.86 3.87 -1.68
N GLY A 37 -2.87 4.37 -0.96
CA GLY A 37 -2.76 4.18 0.51
C GLY A 37 -1.48 3.49 0.94
N GLY A 38 -0.81 2.78 0.02
CA GLY A 38 0.49 2.14 0.27
C GLY A 38 0.40 1.12 1.41
N ALA A 39 1.21 1.30 2.46
CA ALA A 39 1.22 0.39 3.60
C ALA A 39 -0.17 0.21 4.24
N TRP A 40 -1.01 1.26 4.25
CA TRP A 40 -2.30 1.22 4.92
C TRP A 40 -3.31 0.29 4.27
N LEU A 41 -3.10 -0.14 3.02
CA LEU A 41 -3.87 -1.21 2.38
C LEU A 41 -3.67 -2.58 3.08
N ARG A 42 -2.54 -2.77 3.77
CA ARG A 42 -2.11 -4.04 4.39
C ARG A 42 -2.09 -4.02 5.92
N TYR A 43 -2.38 -2.88 6.54
CA TYR A 43 -2.38 -2.71 7.99
C TYR A 43 -3.73 -2.17 8.50
N THR A 44 -4.82 -2.48 7.81
CA THR A 44 -6.16 -1.94 8.13
C THR A 44 -6.66 -2.39 9.51
N ALA A 45 -6.26 -3.58 9.96
CA ALA A 45 -6.64 -4.16 11.25
C ALA A 45 -5.81 -3.64 12.45
N PHE A 46 -4.74 -2.90 12.18
CA PHE A 46 -3.82 -2.46 13.23
C PHE A 46 -4.34 -1.17 13.88
N THR A 47 -4.19 -1.07 15.19
CA THR A 47 -4.48 0.17 15.91
C THR A 47 -3.23 1.01 16.03
N ILE A 48 -3.41 2.32 16.06
CA ILE A 48 -2.33 3.28 16.27
C ILE A 48 -2.45 3.75 17.72
N ARG A 49 -1.33 4.07 18.36
CA ARG A 49 -1.29 4.57 19.75
C ARG A 49 -0.90 6.04 19.82
N VAL A 50 -1.03 6.74 18.70
CA VAL A 50 -0.75 8.16 18.53
C VAL A 50 -2.07 8.82 18.10
N PRO A 51 -2.44 9.96 18.69
CA PRO A 51 -3.66 10.66 18.33
C PRO A 51 -3.76 10.99 16.83
N PHE A 52 -4.98 10.98 16.28
CA PHE A 52 -5.21 11.22 14.85
C PHE A 52 -4.65 12.56 14.39
N GLU A 53 -4.65 13.56 15.27
CA GLU A 53 -4.20 14.91 14.95
C GLU A 53 -2.78 14.98 14.36
N PHE A 54 -1.89 14.07 14.77
CA PHE A 54 -0.51 14.00 14.29
C PHE A 54 -0.38 13.39 12.88
N PHE A 55 -1.45 12.81 12.34
CA PHE A 55 -1.48 12.24 10.99
C PHE A 55 -2.10 13.18 9.96
N GLN A 56 -2.67 14.31 10.41
CA GLN A 56 -3.30 15.28 9.51
C GLN A 56 -2.25 16.00 8.68
N LEU A 57 -2.58 16.19 7.40
CA LEU A 57 -1.81 16.99 6.48
C LEU A 57 -2.16 18.48 6.65
N PRO A 58 -1.19 19.40 6.57
CA PRO A 58 -1.43 20.83 6.77
C PRO A 58 -2.48 21.43 5.82
N ASP A 59 -2.58 20.92 4.59
CA ASP A 59 -3.52 21.37 3.56
C ASP A 59 -4.81 20.54 3.51
N PHE A 60 -4.94 19.52 4.36
CA PHE A 60 -6.10 18.65 4.40
C PHE A 60 -6.36 18.14 5.83
N PRO A 61 -6.97 18.94 6.72
CA PRO A 61 -7.41 18.44 8.02
C PRO A 61 -8.42 17.29 7.86
N CYS A 62 -8.56 16.46 8.89
CA CYS A 62 -9.47 15.32 8.93
C CYS A 62 -10.90 15.78 8.65
N PRO A 63 -11.52 15.31 7.56
CA PRO A 63 -12.92 15.61 7.26
C PRO A 63 -13.83 15.16 8.42
N PRO A 64 -14.88 15.92 8.77
CA PRO A 64 -15.81 15.56 9.84
C PRO A 64 -16.37 14.13 9.71
N GLU A 65 -16.59 13.66 8.48
CA GLU A 65 -17.15 12.34 8.17
C GLU A 65 -16.18 11.18 8.45
N LEU A 66 -14.90 11.49 8.64
CA LEU A 66 -13.84 10.53 8.96
C LEU A 66 -13.39 10.62 10.43
N GLN A 67 -13.93 11.56 11.20
CA GLN A 67 -13.63 11.69 12.61
C GLN A 67 -14.21 10.49 13.37
N SER A 68 -13.38 9.89 14.23
CA SER A 68 -13.79 8.84 15.17
C SER A 68 -13.97 9.47 16.55
N PRO A 69 -14.89 8.97 17.40
CA PRO A 69 -14.88 9.30 18.83
C PRO A 69 -13.59 8.81 19.52
N ASP A 70 -12.89 7.84 18.93
CA ASP A 70 -11.59 7.39 19.43
C ASP A 70 -10.48 8.39 19.06
N GLU A 71 -9.70 8.79 20.06
CA GLU A 71 -8.56 9.71 19.89
C GLU A 71 -7.49 9.14 18.94
N CYS A 72 -7.26 7.82 19.01
CA CYS A 72 -6.27 7.12 18.22
C CYS A 72 -6.89 6.42 17.00
N PRO A 73 -6.36 6.62 15.78
CA PRO A 73 -6.91 5.97 14.59
C PRO A 73 -6.70 4.46 14.57
N THR A 74 -7.58 3.78 13.83
CA THR A 74 -7.26 2.49 13.25
C THR A 74 -6.53 2.67 11.92
N GLY A 75 -5.83 1.64 11.44
CA GLY A 75 -5.25 1.64 10.10
C GLY A 75 -6.30 1.82 9.01
N ARG A 76 -7.51 1.28 9.21
CA ARG A 76 -8.67 1.53 8.33
C ARG A 76 -9.08 3.01 8.31
N SER A 77 -9.08 3.69 9.46
CA SER A 77 -9.38 5.13 9.53
C SER A 77 -8.34 5.96 8.77
N LEU A 78 -7.04 5.65 8.91
CA LEU A 78 -6.01 6.33 8.14
C LEU A 78 -6.09 6.04 6.65
N LEU A 79 -6.40 4.80 6.26
CA LEU A 79 -6.60 4.48 4.85
C LEU A 79 -7.73 5.31 4.23
N ARG A 80 -8.88 5.41 4.92
CA ARG A 80 -10.00 6.27 4.49
C ARG A 80 -9.58 7.73 4.33
N TYR A 81 -8.76 8.23 5.25
CA TYR A 81 -8.23 9.59 5.18
C TYR A 81 -7.30 9.80 3.97
N ILE A 82 -6.43 8.84 3.67
CA ILE A 82 -5.54 8.90 2.50
C ILE A 82 -6.33 8.83 1.18
N ILE A 83 -7.35 7.99 1.12
CA ILE A 83 -8.26 7.91 -0.04
C ILE A 83 -9.00 9.24 -0.22
N ALA A 84 -9.52 9.82 0.86
CA ALA A 84 -10.18 11.13 0.83
C ALA A 84 -9.24 12.24 0.36
N TYR A 85 -7.97 12.21 0.79
CA TYR A 85 -6.95 13.12 0.28
C TYR A 85 -6.75 12.96 -1.24
N ALA A 86 -6.60 11.72 -1.71
CA ALA A 86 -6.44 11.45 -3.14
C ALA A 86 -7.63 11.94 -3.98
N HIS A 87 -8.86 11.79 -3.49
CA HIS A 87 -10.06 12.33 -4.15
C HIS A 87 -10.09 13.87 -4.11
N ARG A 88 -9.81 14.48 -2.96
CA ARG A 88 -9.82 15.95 -2.79
C ARG A 88 -8.89 16.64 -3.78
N HIS A 89 -7.72 16.06 -4.01
CA HIS A 89 -6.71 16.58 -4.94
C HIS A 89 -6.83 16.02 -6.36
N ASN A 90 -7.90 15.27 -6.66
CA ASN A 90 -8.17 14.65 -7.97
C ASN A 90 -6.98 13.83 -8.50
N LEU A 91 -6.32 13.07 -7.60
CA LEU A 91 -5.06 12.39 -7.91
C LEU A 91 -5.26 11.06 -8.64
N TYR A 92 -6.41 10.39 -8.48
CA TYR A 92 -6.67 9.09 -9.10
C TYR A 92 -6.44 9.07 -10.61
N ARG A 93 -6.80 10.15 -11.32
CA ARG A 93 -6.59 10.27 -12.77
C ARG A 93 -5.12 10.36 -13.20
N HIS A 94 -4.22 10.59 -12.24
CA HIS A 94 -2.77 10.65 -12.45
C HIS A 94 -2.07 9.34 -12.08
N VAL A 95 -2.79 8.34 -11.56
CA VAL A 95 -2.23 7.06 -11.12
C VAL A 95 -2.50 5.98 -12.16
N ILE A 96 -1.43 5.28 -12.55
CA ILE A 96 -1.49 4.01 -13.27
C ILE A 96 -1.35 2.91 -12.22
N PHE A 97 -2.44 2.18 -12.00
CA PHE A 97 -2.51 1.10 -11.02
C PHE A 97 -2.04 -0.22 -11.61
N ARG A 98 -1.72 -1.16 -10.71
CA ARG A 98 -1.14 -2.47 -11.03
C ARG A 98 0.12 -2.34 -11.92
N ALA A 99 0.85 -1.24 -11.76
CA ALA A 99 2.07 -0.90 -12.48
C ALA A 99 3.28 -1.10 -11.57
N THR A 100 4.05 -2.16 -11.82
CA THR A 100 5.29 -2.43 -11.07
C THR A 100 6.48 -1.86 -11.81
N VAL A 101 7.12 -0.84 -11.24
CA VAL A 101 8.38 -0.31 -11.80
C VAL A 101 9.49 -1.34 -11.63
N THR A 102 10.12 -1.70 -12.74
CA THR A 102 11.19 -2.71 -12.79
C THR A 102 12.56 -2.09 -13.00
N ARG A 103 12.64 -0.90 -13.62
CA ARG A 103 13.91 -0.25 -13.93
C ARG A 103 13.82 1.26 -14.10
N LEU A 104 14.89 1.95 -13.70
CA LEU A 104 15.12 3.37 -13.94
C LEU A 104 16.49 3.55 -14.62
N HIS A 105 16.52 4.32 -15.70
CA HIS A 105 17.75 4.75 -16.36
C HIS A 105 17.72 6.25 -16.61
N ARG A 106 18.86 6.93 -16.44
CA ARG A 106 19.01 8.32 -16.88
C ARG A 106 19.79 8.33 -18.20
N LEU A 107 19.12 8.72 -19.28
CA LEU A 107 19.66 8.73 -20.65
C LEU A 107 19.34 10.07 -21.31
N GLY A 108 20.34 10.72 -21.90
CA GLY A 108 20.15 11.96 -22.65
C GLY A 108 19.55 13.11 -21.82
N GLY A 109 19.84 13.16 -20.52
CA GLY A 109 19.32 14.20 -19.61
C GLY A 109 17.96 13.92 -18.98
N ALA A 110 17.21 12.93 -19.49
CA ALA A 110 15.90 12.52 -18.99
C ALA A 110 15.94 11.14 -18.30
N TRP A 111 14.97 10.88 -17.44
CA TRP A 111 14.71 9.57 -16.88
C TRP A 111 13.87 8.71 -17.82
N GLN A 112 14.15 7.41 -17.83
CA GLN A 112 13.41 6.37 -18.50
C GLN A 112 12.96 5.36 -17.44
N CYS A 113 11.65 5.30 -17.21
CA CYS A 113 11.03 4.42 -16.24
C CYS A 113 10.38 3.24 -16.96
N TYR A 114 10.81 2.03 -16.62
CA TYR A 114 10.27 0.79 -17.16
C TYR A 114 9.35 0.16 -16.11
N TYR A 115 8.18 -0.29 -16.52
CA TYR A 115 7.21 -0.91 -15.63
C TYR A 115 6.37 -1.97 -16.35
N ASP A 116 5.93 -2.95 -15.58
CA ASP A 116 5.05 -4.01 -16.06
C ASP A 116 3.64 -3.78 -15.52
N LEU A 117 2.62 -4.05 -16.33
CA LEU A 117 1.22 -3.99 -15.92
C LEU A 117 0.71 -5.40 -15.59
N ALA A 118 0.15 -5.57 -14.40
CA ALA A 118 -0.64 -6.76 -14.07
C ALA A 118 -2.04 -6.68 -14.72
N PRO A 119 -2.74 -7.83 -14.87
CA PRO A 119 -4.08 -7.86 -15.46
C PRO A 119 -5.05 -6.86 -14.84
N GLY A 120 -5.80 -6.16 -15.70
CA GLY A 120 -6.69 -5.07 -15.27
C GLY A 120 -5.96 -3.82 -14.77
N GLY A 121 -4.66 -3.68 -15.06
CA GLY A 121 -3.87 -2.49 -14.78
C GLY A 121 -4.07 -1.38 -15.81
N GLY A 122 -3.91 -0.13 -15.38
CA GLY A 122 -4.14 1.03 -16.23
C GLY A 122 -4.40 2.32 -15.46
N LEU A 123 -4.51 3.42 -16.21
CA LEU A 123 -4.77 4.74 -15.66
C LEU A 123 -6.17 4.80 -15.05
N GLY A 124 -6.27 5.28 -13.80
CA GLY A 124 -7.56 5.49 -13.13
C GLY A 124 -8.32 4.20 -12.78
N ALA A 125 -7.72 3.02 -12.95
CA ALA A 125 -8.32 1.72 -12.62
C ALA A 125 -8.43 1.41 -11.11
N GLY A 126 -8.38 2.45 -10.26
CA GLY A 126 -8.44 2.31 -8.80
C GLY A 126 -9.82 1.85 -8.36
N GLY A 127 -9.90 0.66 -7.76
CA GLY A 127 -11.14 0.14 -7.20
C GLY A 127 -11.37 0.76 -5.84
N GLY A 128 -12.30 1.72 -5.73
CA GLY A 128 -12.73 2.23 -4.42
C GLY A 128 -13.22 1.07 -3.54
N PHE A 129 -13.10 1.23 -2.21
CA PHE A 129 -13.61 0.29 -1.22
C PHE A 129 -15.11 0.00 -1.44
N GLY A 130 -15.41 -1.06 -2.21
CA GLY A 130 -16.77 -1.47 -2.60
C GLY A 130 -16.73 -2.36 -3.84
N GLY A 131 -16.99 -3.65 -3.65
CA GLY A 131 -16.66 -4.72 -4.60
C GLY A 131 -17.41 -4.74 -5.95
N GLY A 132 -16.88 -5.59 -6.84
CA GLY A 132 -17.49 -5.90 -8.13
C GLY A 132 -16.47 -6.41 -9.15
N GLY A 133 -15.81 -7.54 -8.86
CA GLY A 133 -14.84 -8.15 -9.78
C GLY A 133 -15.52 -8.80 -10.98
N GLY A 134 -15.53 -8.13 -12.13
CA GLY A 134 -15.80 -8.74 -13.42
C GLY A 134 -14.62 -9.59 -13.88
N ARG A 135 -14.81 -10.90 -13.99
CA ARG A 135 -13.82 -11.85 -14.54
C ARG A 135 -13.74 -11.70 -16.06
N GLY A 136 -12.69 -11.06 -16.56
CA GLY A 136 -12.28 -11.11 -17.97
C GLY A 136 -11.40 -12.33 -18.22
N GLY A 137 -11.76 -13.16 -19.20
CA GLY A 137 -11.06 -14.39 -19.58
C GLY A 137 -9.63 -14.16 -20.07
N GLY A 138 -8.72 -15.04 -19.65
CA GLY A 138 -7.29 -14.97 -19.96
C GLY A 138 -6.93 -15.64 -21.28
N GLY A 139 -6.27 -14.87 -22.14
CA GLY A 139 -5.23 -15.38 -23.03
C GLY A 139 -3.87 -15.00 -22.45
N GLU A 140 -2.90 -15.91 -22.44
CA GLU A 140 -1.50 -15.61 -22.11
C GLU A 140 -0.89 -14.74 -23.22
N GLU A 141 -1.08 -13.43 -23.12
CA GLU A 141 -0.24 -12.47 -23.83
C GLU A 141 1.09 -12.33 -23.09
N ALA A 142 2.20 -12.37 -23.84
CA ALA A 142 3.53 -12.16 -23.28
C ALA A 142 3.59 -10.82 -22.53
N PRO A 143 4.27 -10.74 -21.38
CA PRO A 143 4.31 -9.51 -20.59
C PRO A 143 4.88 -8.36 -21.41
N VAL A 144 4.04 -7.38 -21.72
CA VAL A 144 4.46 -6.15 -22.42
C VAL A 144 5.14 -5.24 -21.40
N GLN A 145 6.43 -5.00 -21.59
CA GLN A 145 7.15 -4.02 -20.80
C GLN A 145 6.81 -2.61 -21.29
N HIS A 146 6.29 -1.77 -20.40
CA HIS A 146 5.97 -0.38 -20.69
C HIS A 146 7.13 0.55 -20.33
N ARG A 147 7.19 1.71 -20.99
CA ARG A 147 8.18 2.75 -20.72
C ARG A 147 7.55 4.13 -20.71
N ILE A 148 7.93 4.95 -19.73
CA ILE A 148 7.61 6.38 -19.67
C ILE A 148 8.88 7.20 -19.44
N ALA A 149 9.03 8.29 -20.18
CA ALA A 149 10.13 9.23 -20.01
C ALA A 149 9.69 10.41 -19.13
N ALA A 150 10.60 10.93 -18.30
CA ALA A 150 10.32 12.10 -17.47
C ALA A 150 11.56 12.95 -17.21
N ASP A 151 11.36 14.25 -16.94
CA ASP A 151 12.43 15.15 -16.51
C ASP A 151 12.87 14.83 -15.07
N PHE A 152 11.90 14.45 -14.22
CA PHE A 152 12.11 14.14 -12.81
C PHE A 152 11.50 12.79 -12.42
N VAL A 153 12.14 12.12 -11.47
CA VAL A 153 11.61 10.90 -10.83
C VAL A 153 11.64 11.06 -9.31
N VAL A 154 10.53 10.70 -8.67
CA VAL A 154 10.42 10.61 -7.20
C VAL A 154 10.19 9.15 -6.81
N VAL A 155 11.05 8.62 -5.95
CA VAL A 155 10.90 7.28 -5.40
C VAL A 155 10.17 7.37 -4.07
N ALA A 156 8.91 6.93 -4.03
CA ALA A 156 8.02 7.00 -2.86
C ALA A 156 7.51 5.59 -2.45
N THR A 157 8.37 4.57 -2.58
CA THR A 157 8.02 3.15 -2.35
C THR A 157 7.97 2.74 -0.88
N GLY A 158 8.35 3.63 0.04
CA GLY A 158 8.47 3.34 1.47
C GLY A 158 9.62 2.38 1.83
N LEU A 159 9.86 2.20 3.13
CA LEU A 159 10.93 1.36 3.68
C LEU A 159 10.47 -0.04 4.12
N HIS A 160 9.15 -0.25 4.29
CA HIS A 160 8.59 -1.47 4.89
C HIS A 160 7.96 -2.43 3.86
N ASN A 161 8.56 -2.53 2.68
CA ASN A 161 8.03 -3.32 1.57
C ASN A 161 8.80 -4.62 1.31
N ALA A 162 10.00 -4.78 1.88
CA ALA A 162 10.79 -5.99 1.82
C ALA A 162 10.52 -6.88 3.03
N LEU A 163 10.34 -8.18 2.80
CA LEU A 163 10.22 -9.17 3.85
C LEU A 163 11.56 -9.32 4.58
N ASN A 164 11.54 -9.23 5.91
CA ASN A 164 12.70 -9.58 6.72
C ASN A 164 12.35 -10.80 7.56
N VAL A 165 12.65 -11.98 7.03
CA VAL A 165 12.47 -13.26 7.73
C VAL A 165 13.87 -13.71 8.18
N PRO A 166 14.15 -13.81 9.49
CA PRO A 166 15.44 -14.28 9.95
C PRO A 166 15.67 -15.72 9.48
N ALA A 167 16.93 -16.07 9.23
CA ALA A 167 17.28 -17.46 8.95
C ALA A 167 16.95 -18.31 10.17
N ILE A 168 16.03 -19.26 10.00
CA ILE A 168 15.72 -20.26 11.01
C ILE A 168 16.58 -21.48 10.70
N GLU A 169 17.40 -21.93 11.65
CA GLU A 169 18.16 -23.17 11.49
C GLU A 169 17.20 -24.35 11.40
N SER A 170 17.46 -25.25 10.44
CA SER A 170 16.68 -26.47 10.23
C SER A 170 15.16 -26.24 10.14
N PRO A 171 14.67 -25.35 9.25
CA PRO A 171 13.26 -24.96 9.20
C PRO A 171 12.34 -26.14 8.85
N TYR A 172 12.89 -27.15 8.17
CA TYR A 172 12.21 -28.39 7.82
C TYR A 172 11.85 -29.28 9.02
N LEU A 173 12.43 -29.06 10.19
CA LEU A 173 12.04 -29.78 11.42
C LEU A 173 10.70 -29.30 11.97
N PHE A 174 10.35 -28.03 11.74
CA PHE A 174 9.05 -27.51 12.11
C PHE A 174 8.00 -27.95 11.10
N ARG A 175 6.99 -28.68 11.57
CA ARG A 175 5.88 -29.18 10.73
C ARG A 175 4.64 -28.29 10.75
N GLY A 176 4.68 -27.20 11.54
CA GLY A 176 3.62 -26.21 11.58
C GLY A 176 3.74 -25.19 10.45
N ARG A 177 2.82 -24.23 10.42
CA ARG A 177 2.83 -23.13 9.47
C ARG A 177 3.71 -21.99 9.98
N VAL A 178 4.59 -21.47 9.12
CA VAL A 178 5.37 -20.26 9.37
C VAL A 178 4.79 -19.14 8.52
N LEU A 179 4.53 -17.99 9.13
CA LEU A 179 3.96 -16.81 8.49
C LEU A 179 4.85 -15.60 8.78
N HIS A 180 5.03 -14.73 7.79
CA HIS A 180 5.46 -13.36 8.05
C HIS A 180 4.23 -12.52 8.37
N VAL A 181 4.38 -11.36 9.02
CA VAL A 181 3.22 -10.50 9.36
C VAL A 181 2.40 -10.07 8.14
N GLN A 182 3.04 -10.01 6.97
CA GLN A 182 2.34 -9.69 5.72
C GLN A 182 1.37 -10.80 5.26
N ASP A 183 1.52 -12.02 5.78
CA ASP A 183 0.65 -13.16 5.49
C ASP A 183 -0.47 -13.31 6.53
N VAL A 184 -0.45 -12.51 7.61
CA VAL A 184 -1.48 -12.55 8.66
C VAL A 184 -2.76 -11.89 8.14
N PRO A 185 -3.93 -12.58 8.19
CA PRO A 185 -5.20 -12.02 7.76
C PRO A 185 -5.52 -10.69 8.44
N GLN A 186 -6.08 -9.76 7.67
CA GLN A 186 -6.55 -8.47 8.18
C GLN A 186 -7.98 -8.57 8.71
N ASP A 187 -8.75 -9.54 8.25
CA ASP A 187 -10.04 -9.87 8.83
C ASP A 187 -9.84 -10.77 10.07
N ASP A 188 -10.53 -10.45 11.16
CA ASP A 188 -10.37 -11.16 12.43
C ASP A 188 -11.05 -12.55 12.40
N ALA A 189 -12.11 -12.75 11.61
CA ALA A 189 -12.75 -14.06 11.47
C ALA A 189 -11.89 -15.00 10.60
N GLU A 190 -11.24 -14.47 9.56
CA GLU A 190 -10.24 -15.23 8.79
C GLU A 190 -9.04 -15.60 9.67
N LEU A 191 -8.59 -14.68 10.54
CA LEU A 191 -7.53 -14.96 11.50
C LEU A 191 -7.95 -16.05 12.49
N GLU A 192 -9.15 -15.97 13.05
CA GLU A 192 -9.72 -17.00 13.93
C GLU A 192 -9.80 -18.36 13.26
N ALA A 193 -10.36 -18.44 12.06
CA ALA A 193 -10.39 -19.69 11.30
C ALA A 193 -8.99 -20.25 11.04
N MET A 194 -7.97 -19.39 10.92
CA MET A 194 -6.59 -19.80 10.69
C MET A 194 -5.89 -20.31 11.96
N VAL A 195 -6.15 -19.73 13.13
CA VAL A 195 -5.38 -20.00 14.36
C VAL A 195 -6.16 -20.78 15.42
N SER A 196 -7.47 -20.95 15.27
CA SER A 196 -8.29 -21.66 16.25
C SER A 196 -7.77 -23.08 16.49
N GLY A 197 -7.51 -23.41 17.76
CA GLY A 197 -6.98 -24.71 18.18
C GLY A 197 -5.49 -24.93 17.85
N CYS A 198 -4.80 -23.92 17.30
CA CYS A 198 -3.36 -23.94 17.14
C CYS A 198 -2.67 -23.43 18.41
N ARG A 199 -1.36 -23.70 18.52
CA ARG A 199 -0.49 -23.00 19.46
C ARG A 199 0.33 -21.98 18.68
N VAL A 200 0.10 -20.70 18.92
CA VAL A 200 0.77 -19.63 18.18
C VAL A 200 2.02 -19.15 18.91
N ALA A 201 3.12 -19.04 18.18
CA ALA A 201 4.34 -18.38 18.63
C ALA A 201 4.61 -17.16 17.75
N VAL A 202 4.82 -15.99 18.37
CA VAL A 202 5.17 -14.76 17.66
C VAL A 202 6.63 -14.43 17.92
N VAL A 203 7.41 -14.30 16.84
CA VAL A 203 8.84 -13.98 16.90
C VAL A 203 9.04 -12.50 16.57
N GLY A 204 9.44 -11.72 17.58
CA GLY A 204 9.68 -10.28 17.47
C GLY A 204 9.17 -9.51 18.70
N GLY A 205 9.82 -8.39 19.03
CA GLY A 205 9.49 -7.56 20.21
C GLY A 205 8.99 -6.16 19.87
N THR A 206 8.63 -5.91 18.61
CA THR A 206 8.16 -4.59 18.17
C THR A 206 6.64 -4.47 18.29
N LYS A 207 6.13 -3.25 18.11
CA LYS A 207 4.70 -2.94 18.13
C LYS A 207 3.86 -3.90 17.28
N THR A 208 4.35 -4.24 16.09
CA THR A 208 3.67 -5.17 15.18
C THR A 208 3.54 -6.58 15.77
N ALA A 209 4.57 -7.07 16.45
CA ALA A 209 4.54 -8.38 17.10
C ALA A 209 3.53 -8.41 18.25
N VAL A 210 3.47 -7.34 19.04
CA VAL A 210 2.49 -7.20 20.14
C VAL A 210 1.05 -7.19 19.61
N ASP A 211 0.76 -6.42 18.55
CA ASP A 211 -0.56 -6.39 17.93
C ASP A 211 -0.97 -7.76 17.39
N VAL A 212 -0.06 -8.46 16.70
CA VAL A 212 -0.32 -9.80 16.16
C VAL A 212 -0.56 -10.81 17.29
N ALA A 213 0.25 -10.78 18.35
CA ALA A 213 0.08 -11.66 19.50
C ALA A 213 -1.28 -11.45 20.18
N LEU A 214 -1.70 -10.19 20.36
CA LEU A 214 -3.00 -9.87 20.95
C LEU A 214 -4.17 -10.33 20.06
N ARG A 215 -4.05 -10.14 18.73
CA ARG A 215 -5.07 -10.60 17.78
C ARG A 215 -5.16 -12.12 17.75
N ALA A 216 -4.04 -12.83 17.72
CA ALA A 216 -4.00 -14.30 17.75
C ALA A 216 -4.59 -14.87 19.05
N ALA A 217 -4.25 -14.28 20.21
CA ALA A 217 -4.79 -14.72 21.50
C ALA A 217 -6.31 -14.54 21.60
N ARG A 218 -6.86 -13.45 21.05
CA ARG A 218 -8.32 -13.24 20.98
C ARG A 218 -9.02 -14.22 20.03
N ALA A 219 -8.29 -14.67 19.01
CA ALA A 219 -8.74 -15.59 17.98
C ALA A 219 -8.60 -17.08 18.38
N GLY A 220 -8.26 -17.38 19.64
CA GLY A 220 -8.20 -18.75 20.18
C GLY A 220 -6.94 -19.54 19.82
N GLY A 221 -5.85 -18.85 19.47
CA GLY A 221 -4.52 -19.42 19.21
C GLY A 221 -3.50 -19.20 20.32
#